data_AF-A0A7X2P502-F1
#
_entry.id   AF-A0A7X2P502-F1
#
_cell.length_a   1.000
_cell.length_b   1.000
_cell.length_c   1.000
_cell.angle_alpha   90.00
_cell.angle_beta   90.00
_cell.angle_gamma   90.00
#
_symmetry.space_group_name_H-M   'P 1'
#
loop_
_entity.id
_entity.type
_entity.pdbx_description
1 polymer ?
#
loop_
_entity_poly.entity_id
_entity_poly.type
_entity_poly.pdbx_seq_one_letter_code
_entity_poly.pdbx_strand_id
1 'polypeptide(L)'
;MFGFDKMFDFNRDGRLNAFERTAQFQFMDEMLKNGESDSFDDDDETDVFAEAGLDYDELEFMDPEDRREVLEDAGLDPDEFDF
;
A
#
# COMPACT_ATOMS: atom_id res chain seq x y z
N MET A 1 -1.21 -26.58 20.70
CA MET A 1 -1.82 -25.31 20.24
C MET A 1 -0.75 -24.24 20.32
N PHE A 2 -0.25 -23.76 19.17
CA PHE A 2 0.61 -22.58 19.11
C PHE A 2 -0.29 -21.35 19.32
N GLY A 3 -0.34 -20.83 20.54
CA GLY A 3 -1.09 -19.61 20.85
C GLY A 3 -0.25 -18.41 20.45
N PHE A 4 -0.79 -17.56 19.59
CA PHE A 4 -0.18 -16.30 19.15
C PHE A 4 0.28 -15.42 20.33
N ASP A 5 -0.45 -15.45 21.44
CA ASP A 5 -0.09 -14.76 22.70
C ASP A 5 1.25 -15.20 23.29
N LYS A 6 1.68 -16.45 23.09
CA LYS A 6 2.95 -16.97 23.63
C LYS A 6 4.18 -16.38 22.94
N MET A 7 4.02 -15.76 21.78
CA MET A 7 5.11 -15.07 21.08
C MET A 7 5.45 -13.73 21.73
N PHE A 8 4.47 -13.11 22.40
CA PHE A 8 4.60 -11.78 23.02
C PHE A 8 4.73 -11.82 24.54
N ASP A 9 4.53 -13.00 25.15
CA ASP A 9 4.79 -13.29 26.57
C ASP A 9 6.31 -13.47 26.81
N PHE A 10 7.03 -12.34 26.91
CA PHE A 10 8.49 -12.33 27.06
C PHE A 10 8.92 -12.84 28.43
N ASN A 11 8.11 -12.57 29.45
CA ASN A 11 8.38 -13.01 30.82
C ASN A 11 7.88 -14.44 31.12
N ARG A 12 7.14 -15.06 30.18
CA ARG A 12 6.59 -16.43 30.26
C ARG A 12 5.66 -16.63 31.45
N ASP A 13 4.97 -15.59 31.88
CA ASP A 13 4.01 -15.66 32.99
C ASP A 13 2.62 -16.16 32.54
N GLY A 14 2.44 -16.39 31.23
CA GLY A 14 1.19 -16.84 30.62
C GLY A 14 0.15 -15.74 30.51
N ARG A 15 0.53 -14.48 30.74
CA ARG A 15 -0.30 -13.29 30.58
C ARG A 15 0.46 -12.29 29.71
N LEU A 16 -0.28 -11.33 29.18
CA LEU A 16 0.32 -10.20 28.48
C LEU A 16 0.13 -8.96 29.34
N ASN A 17 1.23 -8.38 29.79
CA ASN A 17 1.26 -7.09 30.46
C ASN A 17 0.94 -5.97 29.47
N ALA A 18 0.70 -4.74 29.95
CA ALA A 18 0.35 -3.61 29.09
C ALA A 18 1.36 -3.41 27.94
N PHE A 19 2.65 -3.55 28.22
CA PHE A 19 3.71 -3.45 27.21
C PHE A 19 3.67 -4.59 26.18
N GLU A 20 3.53 -5.84 26.65
CA GLU A 20 3.47 -7.03 25.79
C GLU A 20 2.22 -7.02 24.90
N ARG A 21 1.09 -6.56 25.43
CA ARG A 21 -0.15 -6.30 24.65
C ARG A 21 0.07 -5.22 23.61
N THR A 22 0.71 -4.11 23.96
CA THR A 22 1.01 -3.04 22.99
C THR A 22 1.87 -3.56 21.85
N ALA A 23 2.90 -4.35 22.13
CA ALA A 23 3.74 -4.95 21.10
C ALA A 23 2.94 -5.90 20.18
N GLN A 24 2.04 -6.71 20.75
CA GLN A 24 1.13 -7.55 19.98
C GLN A 24 0.18 -6.72 19.11
N PHE A 25 -0.42 -5.66 19.65
CA PHE A 25 -1.27 -4.74 18.92
C PHE A 25 -0.52 -4.04 17.80
N GLN A 26 0.70 -3.55 18.04
CA GLN A 26 1.54 -2.93 17.01
C GLN A 26 1.91 -3.92 15.91
N PHE A 27 2.15 -5.18 16.24
CA PHE A 27 2.43 -6.20 15.23
C PHE A 27 1.18 -6.56 14.42
N MET A 28 0.00 -6.63 15.06
CA MET A 28 -1.27 -6.85 14.36
C MET A 28 -1.68 -5.63 13.52
N ASP A 29 -1.55 -4.42 14.05
CA ASP A 29 -1.78 -3.14 13.36
C ASP A 29 -0.79 -2.98 12.20
N GLU A 30 0.47 -3.29 12.46
CA GLU A 30 1.52 -3.78 11.55
C GLU A 30 0.96 -4.51 10.33
N MET A 31 0.62 -5.79 10.59
CA MET A 31 0.14 -6.81 9.65
C MET A 31 -1.19 -6.47 8.95
N LEU A 32 -2.09 -5.75 9.65
CA LEU A 32 -3.36 -5.27 9.10
C LEU A 32 -3.10 -4.11 8.17
N LYS A 33 -2.29 -3.13 8.57
CA LYS A 33 -1.97 -1.96 7.76
C LYS A 33 -1.16 -2.30 6.51
N ASN A 34 -0.25 -3.27 6.57
CA ASN A 34 0.48 -3.74 5.39
C ASN A 34 -0.21 -4.90 4.64
N GLY A 35 -1.30 -5.46 5.17
CA GLY A 35 -2.29 -6.25 4.43
C GLY A 35 -3.43 -5.43 3.80
N GLU A 36 -3.66 -4.22 4.32
CA GLU A 36 -4.63 -3.20 3.88
C GLU A 36 -3.91 -1.95 3.34
N SER A 37 -2.66 -2.10 2.85
CA SER A 37 -2.06 -1.12 1.93
C SER A 37 -2.54 -1.34 0.49
N ASP A 38 -3.81 -1.74 0.37
CA ASP A 38 -4.65 -1.68 -0.83
C ASP A 38 -5.87 -0.79 -0.56
N SER A 39 -5.96 -0.17 0.62
CA SER A 39 -6.98 0.84 0.91
C SER A 39 -6.52 2.20 0.38
N PHE A 40 -6.31 2.27 -0.94
CA PHE A 40 -6.65 3.50 -1.65
C PHE A 40 -8.17 3.63 -1.58
N ASP A 41 -8.56 4.75 -1.00
CA ASP A 41 -9.91 5.25 -0.86
C ASP A 41 -10.59 5.25 -2.24
N ASP A 42 -11.67 4.48 -2.39
CA ASP A 42 -12.85 4.76 -3.22
C ASP A 42 -12.60 5.53 -4.54
N ASP A 43 -11.88 4.95 -5.51
CA ASP A 43 -12.09 5.24 -6.93
C ASP A 43 -11.58 4.05 -7.75
N ASP A 44 -12.51 3.18 -8.18
CA ASP A 44 -12.34 2.03 -9.09
C ASP A 44 -11.78 2.42 -10.49
N GLU A 45 -11.07 3.55 -10.62
CA GLU A 45 -10.50 4.09 -11.87
C GLU A 45 -9.00 4.42 -11.80
N THR A 46 -8.34 4.29 -10.64
CA THR A 46 -6.91 4.58 -10.48
C THR A 46 -6.26 3.31 -9.94
N ASP A 47 -5.64 2.47 -10.76
CA ASP A 47 -4.21 2.64 -10.96
C ASP A 47 -3.75 2.04 -12.31
N VAL A 48 -4.41 2.43 -13.40
CA VAL A 48 -3.99 2.04 -14.74
C VAL A 48 -2.54 2.46 -15.02
N PHE A 49 -2.09 3.54 -14.36
CA PHE A 49 -0.70 3.98 -14.35
C PHE A 49 0.20 2.99 -13.59
N ALA A 50 -0.11 2.56 -12.36
CA ALA A 50 0.70 1.53 -11.71
C ALA A 50 0.67 0.18 -12.44
N GLU A 51 -0.44 -0.20 -13.10
CA GLU A 51 -0.49 -1.39 -13.96
C GLU A 51 0.46 -1.26 -15.16
N ALA A 52 0.57 -0.05 -15.73
CA ALA A 52 1.55 0.32 -16.74
C ALA A 52 2.98 0.56 -16.18
N GLY A 53 3.15 0.55 -14.86
CA GLY A 53 4.42 0.90 -14.20
C GLY A 53 4.81 2.37 -14.32
N LEU A 54 3.82 3.26 -14.41
CA LEU A 54 3.94 4.70 -14.52
C LEU A 54 3.54 5.37 -13.20
N ASP A 55 4.31 6.38 -12.78
CA ASP A 55 4.00 7.22 -11.62
C ASP A 55 3.25 8.48 -12.08
N TYR A 56 2.02 8.70 -11.59
CA TYR A 56 1.20 9.87 -11.94
C TYR A 56 1.92 11.20 -11.66
N ASP A 57 2.59 11.29 -10.50
CA ASP A 57 3.39 12.47 -10.14
C ASP A 57 4.47 12.75 -11.20
N GLU A 58 5.10 11.72 -11.76
CA GLU A 58 6.13 11.88 -12.78
C GLU A 58 5.53 12.36 -14.12
N LEU A 59 4.37 11.83 -14.51
CA LEU A 59 3.65 12.24 -15.71
C LEU A 59 3.20 13.72 -15.62
N GLU A 60 2.84 14.23 -14.44
CA GLU A 60 2.49 15.65 -14.24
C GLU A 60 3.70 16.59 -14.44
N PHE A 61 4.93 16.12 -14.15
CA PHE A 61 6.16 16.88 -14.34
C PHE A 61 6.78 16.74 -15.74
N MET A 62 6.31 15.80 -16.57
CA MET A 62 6.78 15.59 -17.94
C MET A 62 6.21 16.61 -18.92
N ASP A 63 6.95 16.87 -20.01
CA ASP A 63 6.42 17.65 -21.13
C ASP A 63 5.24 16.88 -21.78
N PRO A 64 4.23 17.58 -22.32
CA PRO A 64 3.03 16.92 -22.87
C PRO A 64 3.32 15.93 -24.01
N GLU A 65 4.36 16.18 -24.79
CA GLU A 65 4.78 15.29 -25.88
C GLU A 65 5.44 14.01 -25.34
N ASP A 66 6.26 14.12 -24.30
CA ASP A 66 6.94 12.99 -23.64
C ASP A 66 5.94 12.15 -22.85
N ARG A 67 5.02 12.81 -22.14
CA ARG A 67 3.92 12.13 -21.44
C ARG A 67 3.07 11.31 -22.39
N ARG A 68 2.71 11.86 -23.55
CA ARG A 68 1.96 11.14 -24.58
C ARG A 68 2.72 9.90 -25.06
N GLU A 69 4.01 10.02 -25.32
CA GLU A 69 4.84 8.89 -25.74
C GLU A 69 4.83 7.77 -24.68
N VAL A 70 4.96 8.13 -23.40
CA VAL A 70 4.95 7.19 -22.27
C VAL A 70 3.59 6.50 -22.11
N LEU A 71 2.49 7.24 -22.30
CA LEU A 71 1.13 6.68 -22.27
C LEU A 71 0.87 5.73 -23.45
N GLU A 72 1.30 6.11 -24.67
CA GLU A 72 1.18 5.24 -25.84
C GLU A 72 2.02 3.96 -25.71
N ASP A 73 3.22 4.03 -25.13
CA ASP A 73 4.07 2.85 -24.86
C ASP A 73 3.43 1.91 -23.83
N ALA A 74 2.74 2.49 -22.83
CA ALA A 74 1.93 1.78 -21.86
C ALA A 74 0.61 1.21 -22.42
N GLY A 75 0.21 1.62 -23.63
CA GLY A 75 -1.07 1.24 -24.23
C GLY A 75 -2.28 2.02 -23.69
N LEU A 76 -2.03 3.18 -23.09
CA LEU A 76 -3.02 4.12 -22.57
C LEU A 76 -3.29 5.24 -23.57
N ASP A 77 -4.54 5.70 -23.65
CA ASP A 77 -4.90 6.83 -24.50
C ASP A 77 -4.57 8.15 -23.80
N PRO A 78 -3.63 8.96 -24.31
CA PRO A 78 -3.29 10.26 -23.72
C PRO A 78 -4.47 11.22 -23.62
N ASP A 79 -5.50 11.08 -24.46
CA ASP A 79 -6.68 11.96 -24.46
C ASP A 79 -7.69 11.60 -23.36
N GLU A 80 -7.56 10.44 -22.70
CA GLU A 80 -8.41 10.04 -21.57
C GLU A 80 -7.99 10.71 -20.25
N PHE A 81 -6.81 11.34 -20.20
CA PHE A 81 -6.24 11.90 -18.98
C PHE A 81 -5.96 13.40 -19.13
N ASP A 82 -6.54 14.21 -18.23
CA ASP A 82 -6.32 15.66 -18.14
C ASP A 82 -5.29 15.93 -17.04
N PHE A 83 -4.04 16.20 -17.44
CA PHE A 83 -2.93 16.53 -16.54
C PHE A 83 -2.47 17.97 -16.75
#